data_AF-A0A2G9UK52-F1
#
_entry.id   AF-A0A2G9UK52-F1
#
_cell.length_a   1.000
_cell.length_b   1.000
_cell.length_c   1.000
_cell.angle_alpha   90.00
_cell.angle_beta   90.00
_cell.angle_gamma   90.00
#
_symmetry.space_group_name_H-M   'P 1'
#
loop_
_entity.id
_entity.type
_entity.pdbx_description
1 polymer ?
#
loop_
_entity_poly.entity_id
_entity_poly.type
_entity_poly.pdbx_seq_one_letter_code
_entity_poly.pdbx_strand_id
1 'polypeptide(L)'
;MPAYHSKIEPELLIANMALLPLRTNFKGPAPRTDGEDIIDEALMYFKPNIFFREFEIKGPSDRTLIYLTLYITECLRKLQRSPNKISGQKDLAALALSHQLPIPGEADFPLNNMYKAPANKQEEETMRAYLQQMRQELGVRLCELAFPDPSTKPSKWWLSFSRKRFMDKGLVSQGVIL
;
A
#
# COMPACT_ATOMS: atom_id res chain seq x y z
N MET A 1 -20.15 12.32 0.09
CA MET A 1 -19.83 11.38 -1.01
C MET A 1 -19.41 10.07 -0.38
N PRO A 2 -19.79 8.90 -0.94
CA PRO A 2 -19.31 7.61 -0.45
C PRO A 2 -17.82 7.43 -0.75
N ALA A 3 -17.15 6.52 -0.04
CA ALA A 3 -15.78 6.15 -0.32
C ALA A 3 -15.66 5.41 -1.66
N TYR A 4 -14.47 5.43 -2.27
CA TYR A 4 -14.19 4.72 -3.52
C TYR A 4 -13.72 3.30 -3.20
N HIS A 5 -14.41 2.32 -3.78
CA HIS A 5 -14.13 0.89 -3.63
C HIS A 5 -13.39 0.35 -4.84
N SER A 6 -12.69 -0.78 -4.67
CA SER A 6 -12.07 -1.46 -5.81
C SER A 6 -13.14 -2.00 -6.75
N LYS A 7 -12.87 -1.93 -8.05
CA LYS A 7 -13.73 -2.48 -9.09
C LYS A 7 -13.17 -3.78 -9.69
N ILE A 8 -12.02 -4.24 -9.18
CA ILE A 8 -11.33 -5.42 -9.68
C ILE A 8 -11.84 -6.64 -8.91
N GLU A 9 -12.42 -7.59 -9.63
CA GLU A 9 -12.88 -8.85 -9.04
C GLU A 9 -11.70 -9.83 -8.81
N PRO A 10 -11.63 -10.49 -7.65
CA PRO A 10 -10.53 -11.41 -7.35
C PRO A 10 -10.81 -12.84 -7.84
N GLU A 11 -9.84 -13.44 -8.54
CA GLU A 11 -9.84 -14.88 -8.81
C GLU A 11 -9.16 -15.69 -7.71
N LEU A 12 -8.14 -15.09 -7.09
CA LEU A 12 -7.33 -15.70 -6.04
C LEU A 12 -7.45 -14.91 -4.75
N LEU A 13 -7.46 -15.63 -3.64
CA LEU A 13 -7.49 -15.06 -2.30
C LEU A 13 -6.28 -15.49 -1.51
N ILE A 14 -5.87 -14.63 -0.58
CA ILE A 14 -4.92 -14.96 0.46
C ILE A 14 -5.49 -14.55 1.82
N ALA A 15 -5.80 -15.55 2.64
CA ALA A 15 -6.73 -15.43 3.75
C ALA A 15 -8.07 -14.81 3.30
N ASN A 16 -8.35 -13.56 3.69
CA ASN A 16 -9.51 -12.82 3.23
C ASN A 16 -9.17 -11.60 2.36
N MET A 17 -7.91 -11.44 1.94
CA MET A 17 -7.49 -10.42 0.97
C MET A 17 -7.54 -10.97 -0.45
N ALA A 18 -7.72 -10.08 -1.42
CA ALA A 18 -7.58 -10.44 -2.83
C ALA A 18 -6.11 -10.51 -3.23
N LEU A 19 -5.70 -11.62 -3.85
CA LEU A 19 -4.42 -11.76 -4.55
C LEU A 19 -4.66 -11.40 -6.02
N LEU A 20 -4.59 -10.11 -6.31
CA LEU A 20 -4.89 -9.55 -7.63
C LEU A 20 -3.67 -9.55 -8.55
N PRO A 21 -3.85 -9.69 -9.88
CA PRO A 21 -2.79 -9.52 -10.86
C PRO A 21 -2.15 -8.13 -10.78
N LEU A 22 -0.84 -8.05 -11.05
CA LEU A 22 -0.07 -6.80 -11.02
C LEU A 22 0.73 -6.61 -12.30
N ARG A 23 0.80 -5.37 -12.77
CA ARG A 23 1.68 -4.93 -13.85
C ARG A 23 3.05 -4.57 -13.28
N THR A 24 3.87 -5.59 -13.01
CA THR A 24 5.16 -5.39 -12.34
C THR A 24 6.26 -6.33 -12.85
N ASN A 25 7.50 -5.85 -12.76
CA ASN A 25 8.70 -6.66 -12.99
C ASN A 25 9.26 -7.27 -11.68
N PHE A 26 8.74 -6.86 -10.52
CA PHE A 26 9.17 -7.41 -9.24
C PHE A 26 8.69 -8.86 -9.10
N LYS A 27 9.58 -9.73 -8.59
CA LYS A 27 9.26 -11.13 -8.32
C LYS A 27 8.27 -11.21 -7.16
N GLY A 28 7.31 -12.12 -7.28
CA GLY A 28 6.34 -12.41 -6.24
C GLY A 28 5.19 -13.27 -6.77
N PRO A 29 4.21 -13.58 -5.92
CA PRO A 29 3.14 -14.53 -6.24
C PRO A 29 2.00 -13.92 -7.06
N ALA A 30 1.96 -12.59 -7.29
CA ALA A 30 0.92 -11.97 -8.09
C ALA A 30 0.95 -12.47 -9.55
N PRO A 31 -0.20 -12.87 -10.13
CA PRO A 31 -0.31 -13.07 -11.57
C PRO A 31 0.11 -11.80 -12.32
N ARG A 32 0.61 -11.95 -13.54
CA ARG A 32 0.97 -10.80 -14.38
C ARG A 32 -0.26 -10.31 -15.14
N THR A 33 -0.34 -8.99 -15.30
CA THR A 33 -1.29 -8.34 -16.21
C THR A 33 -0.60 -7.19 -16.92
N ASP A 34 -1.04 -6.88 -18.14
CA ASP A 34 -0.61 -5.70 -18.90
C ASP A 34 -1.60 -4.53 -18.76
N GLY A 35 -2.76 -4.77 -18.12
CA GLY A 35 -3.82 -3.79 -17.92
C GLY A 35 -3.66 -2.92 -16.66
N GLU A 36 -4.72 -2.19 -16.35
CA GLU A 36 -4.88 -1.47 -15.07
C GLU A 36 -4.96 -2.47 -13.91
N ASP A 37 -4.27 -2.17 -12.81
CA ASP A 37 -4.23 -3.03 -11.63
C ASP A 37 -4.63 -2.29 -10.34
N ILE A 38 -4.62 -3.03 -9.23
CA ILE A 38 -5.04 -2.49 -7.93
C ILE A 38 -4.15 -1.35 -7.41
N ILE A 39 -2.90 -1.25 -7.89
CA ILE A 39 -1.99 -0.17 -7.50
C ILE A 39 -2.39 1.11 -8.23
N ASP A 40 -2.82 1.01 -9.49
CA ASP A 40 -3.37 2.13 -10.24
C ASP A 40 -4.66 2.65 -9.57
N GLU A 41 -5.59 1.75 -9.20
CA GLU A 41 -6.79 2.11 -8.43
C GLU A 41 -6.44 2.77 -7.09
N ALA A 42 -5.48 2.22 -6.34
CA ALA A 42 -5.07 2.77 -5.05
C ALA A 42 -4.51 4.20 -5.18
N LEU A 43 -3.66 4.45 -6.18
CA LEU A 43 -3.10 5.79 -6.42
C LEU A 43 -4.18 6.77 -6.90
N MET A 44 -5.12 6.33 -7.74
CA MET A 44 -6.25 7.13 -8.21
C MET A 44 -7.18 7.52 -7.06
N TYR A 45 -7.53 6.56 -6.20
CA TYR A 45 -8.49 6.77 -5.11
C TYR A 45 -7.86 7.30 -3.82
N PHE A 46 -6.53 7.36 -3.71
CA PHE A 46 -5.85 7.78 -2.48
C PHE A 46 -6.33 9.15 -1.95
N LYS A 47 -6.27 10.19 -2.80
CA LYS A 47 -6.57 11.57 -2.38
C LYS A 47 -8.00 11.76 -1.87
N PRO A 48 -9.05 11.19 -2.49
CA PRO A 48 -10.38 11.24 -1.88
C PRO A 48 -10.51 10.29 -0.68
N ASN A 49 -10.00 9.06 -0.74
CA ASN A 49 -10.22 8.06 0.31
C ASN A 49 -9.54 8.40 1.64
N ILE A 50 -8.38 9.06 1.62
CA ILE A 50 -7.59 9.38 2.82
C ILE A 50 -8.34 10.25 3.86
N PHE A 51 -9.45 10.88 3.50
CA PHE A 51 -10.28 11.69 4.40
C PHE A 51 -11.37 10.91 5.14
N PHE A 52 -11.66 9.67 4.73
CA PHE A 52 -12.72 8.88 5.35
C PHE A 52 -12.25 8.24 6.66
N ARG A 53 -13.07 8.38 7.70
CA ARG A 53 -12.87 7.74 9.01
C ARG A 53 -13.50 6.35 9.10
N GLU A 54 -14.48 6.08 8.24
CA GLU A 54 -15.17 4.81 8.15
C GLU A 54 -15.14 4.35 6.69
N PHE A 55 -14.95 3.04 6.49
CA PHE A 55 -14.93 2.41 5.18
C PHE A 55 -15.60 1.04 5.28
N GLU A 56 -16.73 0.88 4.60
CA GLU A 56 -17.44 -0.40 4.53
C GLU A 56 -16.69 -1.36 3.60
N ILE A 57 -16.28 -2.53 4.09
CA ILE A 57 -15.54 -3.49 3.25
C ILE A 57 -16.54 -4.33 2.46
N LYS A 58 -16.64 -4.08 1.15
CA LYS A 58 -17.57 -4.81 0.27
C LYS A 58 -17.05 -6.16 -0.18
N GLY A 59 -15.73 -6.34 -0.20
CA GLY A 59 -15.11 -7.58 -0.66
C GLY A 59 -13.63 -7.72 -0.35
N PRO A 60 -13.00 -8.80 -0.84
CA PRO A 60 -11.56 -9.03 -0.66
C PRO A 60 -10.68 -7.97 -1.34
N SER A 61 -11.09 -7.43 -2.49
CA SER A 61 -10.32 -6.41 -3.22
C SER A 61 -10.23 -5.10 -2.46
N ASP A 62 -11.29 -4.71 -1.74
CA ASP A 62 -11.26 -3.56 -0.84
C ASP A 62 -10.23 -3.71 0.27
N ARG A 63 -10.00 -4.93 0.79
CA ARG A 63 -8.96 -5.17 1.80
C ARG A 63 -7.56 -4.95 1.23
N THR A 64 -7.34 -5.33 -0.02
CA THR A 64 -6.07 -5.06 -0.72
C THR A 64 -5.91 -3.55 -0.96
N LEU A 65 -6.97 -2.86 -1.41
CA LEU A 65 -7.00 -1.40 -1.60
C LEU A 65 -6.73 -0.62 -0.29
N ILE A 66 -7.34 -1.04 0.82
CA ILE A 66 -7.13 -0.45 2.14
C ILE A 66 -5.66 -0.55 2.56
N TYR A 67 -5.06 -1.74 2.41
CA TYR A 67 -3.64 -1.94 2.75
C TYR A 67 -2.74 -1.00 1.94
N LEU A 68 -2.97 -0.89 0.63
CA LEU A 68 -2.19 0.02 -0.24
C LEU A 68 -2.40 1.49 0.16
N THR A 69 -3.63 1.88 0.50
CA THR A 69 -3.93 3.25 0.97
C THR A 69 -3.15 3.61 2.25
N LEU A 70 -3.06 2.68 3.20
CA LEU A 70 -2.24 2.85 4.41
C LEU A 70 -0.75 2.93 4.04
N TYR A 71 -0.28 2.05 3.16
CA TYR A 71 1.11 2.02 2.73
C TYR A 71 1.55 3.30 1.97
N ILE A 72 0.69 3.87 1.12
CA ILE A 72 0.96 5.17 0.46
C ILE A 72 1.27 6.25 1.52
N THR A 73 0.54 6.26 2.63
CA THR A 73 0.79 7.23 3.71
C THR A 73 2.18 7.05 4.33
N GLU A 74 2.62 5.80 4.55
CA GLU A 74 3.97 5.51 5.04
C GLU A 74 5.06 5.92 4.02
N CYS A 75 4.84 5.65 2.74
CA CYS A 75 5.73 6.14 1.69
C CYS A 75 5.84 7.68 1.70
N LEU A 76 4.71 8.38 1.78
CA LEU A 76 4.70 9.85 1.80
C LEU A 76 5.43 10.42 3.02
N ARG A 77 5.35 9.76 4.18
CA ARG A 77 6.15 10.13 5.38
C ARG A 77 7.63 9.97 5.13
N LYS A 78 8.05 8.85 4.53
CA LYS A 78 9.46 8.60 4.18
C LYS A 78 9.97 9.65 3.19
N LEU A 79 9.20 9.95 2.15
CA LEU A 79 9.54 10.92 1.11
C LEU A 79 9.70 12.37 1.61
N GLN A 80 9.17 12.73 2.78
CA GLN A 80 9.33 14.10 3.32
C GLN A 80 10.79 14.52 3.50
N ARG A 81 11.68 13.55 3.70
CA ARG A 81 13.12 13.77 3.93
C ARG A 81 13.96 13.59 2.66
N SER A 82 13.36 13.09 1.58
CA SER A 82 14.09 12.79 0.35
C SER A 82 14.32 14.08 -0.47
N PRO A 83 15.57 14.45 -0.80
CA PRO A 83 15.87 15.68 -1.52
C PRO A 83 15.52 15.65 -3.01
N ASN A 84 15.48 14.45 -3.61
CA ASN A 84 15.24 14.23 -5.04
C ASN A 84 14.67 12.83 -5.29
N LYS A 85 14.26 12.56 -6.54
CA LYS A 85 13.63 11.30 -6.94
C LYS A 85 14.52 10.08 -6.72
N ILE A 86 15.82 10.19 -6.99
CA ILE A 86 16.78 9.09 -6.82
C ILE A 86 16.87 8.68 -5.34
N SER A 87 16.94 9.66 -4.43
CA SER A 87 16.89 9.38 -2.99
C SER A 87 15.54 8.77 -2.62
N GLY A 88 14.43 9.33 -3.10
CA GLY A 88 13.09 8.81 -2.80
C GLY A 88 12.90 7.36 -3.25
N GLN A 89 13.39 7.01 -4.44
CA GLN A 89 13.36 5.62 -4.94
C GLN A 89 14.17 4.67 -4.05
N LYS A 90 15.36 5.08 -3.59
CA LYS A 90 16.16 4.28 -2.64
C LYS A 90 15.45 4.13 -1.30
N ASP A 91 14.88 5.21 -0.77
CA ASP A 91 14.17 5.22 0.50
C ASP A 91 12.93 4.31 0.46
N LEU A 92 12.15 4.35 -0.63
CA LEU A 92 10.97 3.50 -0.78
C LEU A 92 11.30 2.05 -1.11
N ALA A 93 12.42 1.79 -1.82
CA ALA A 93 12.91 0.43 -2.04
C ALA A 93 13.33 -0.22 -0.72
N ALA A 94 14.00 0.52 0.17
CA ALA A 94 14.34 0.04 1.51
C ALA A 94 13.08 -0.16 2.36
N LEU A 95 12.13 0.78 2.34
CA LEU A 95 10.87 0.69 3.07
C LEU A 95 10.07 -0.56 2.71
N ALA A 96 9.96 -0.88 1.41
CA ALA A 96 9.20 -2.02 0.93
C ALA A 96 9.68 -3.37 1.48
N LEU A 97 10.96 -3.46 1.87
CA LEU A 97 11.61 -4.63 2.45
C LEU A 97 11.60 -4.65 3.99
N SER A 98 11.08 -3.61 4.64
CA SER A 98 11.13 -3.50 6.10
C SER A 98 10.31 -4.61 6.78
N HIS A 99 10.95 -5.33 7.70
CA HIS A 99 10.30 -6.33 8.56
C HIS A 99 9.39 -5.70 9.62
N GLN A 100 9.46 -4.38 9.82
CA GLN A 100 8.58 -3.66 10.76
C GLN A 100 7.18 -3.40 10.19
N LEU A 101 6.95 -3.73 8.91
CA LEU A 101 5.63 -3.60 8.28
C LEU A 101 4.81 -4.85 8.58
N PRO A 102 3.76 -4.75 9.41
CA PRO A 102 3.05 -5.92 9.88
C PRO A 102 2.11 -6.50 8.83
N ILE A 103 1.78 -7.78 8.98
CA ILE A 103 0.77 -8.48 8.17
C ILE A 103 -0.44 -8.87 9.03
N PRO A 104 -1.62 -9.14 8.42
CA PRO A 104 -2.76 -9.70 9.13
C PRO A 104 -2.40 -10.87 10.06
N GLY A 105 -2.83 -10.78 11.31
CA GLY A 105 -2.55 -11.77 12.36
C GLY A 105 -1.41 -11.38 13.31
N GLU A 106 -0.50 -10.49 12.91
CA GLU A 106 0.52 -9.96 13.81
C GLU A 106 -0.07 -8.92 14.78
N ALA A 107 0.46 -8.87 16.01
CA ALA A 107 -0.06 -7.98 17.05
C ALA A 107 -0.09 -6.50 16.64
N ASP A 108 0.91 -6.06 15.85
CA ASP A 108 1.05 -4.68 15.41
C ASP A 108 0.19 -4.32 14.19
N PHE A 109 -0.51 -5.29 13.58
CA PHE A 109 -1.38 -5.01 12.43
C PHE A 109 -2.66 -4.27 12.87
N PRO A 110 -2.91 -3.04 12.37
CA PRO A 110 -3.91 -2.12 12.91
C PRO A 110 -5.37 -2.52 12.68
N LEU A 111 -5.61 -3.50 11.81
CA LEU A 111 -6.94 -3.88 11.30
C LEU A 111 -7.24 -5.37 11.50
N ASN A 112 -6.65 -6.04 12.51
CA ASN A 112 -6.88 -7.47 12.77
C ASN A 112 -8.37 -7.86 12.93
N ASN A 113 -9.24 -6.95 13.39
CA ASN A 113 -10.68 -7.24 13.48
C ASN A 113 -11.37 -7.34 12.10
N MET A 114 -10.74 -6.88 11.03
CA MET A 114 -11.29 -6.83 9.66
C MET A 114 -10.56 -7.78 8.68
N TYR A 115 -9.41 -8.29 9.09
CA TYR A 115 -8.54 -9.16 8.30
C TYR A 115 -8.38 -10.53 8.98
N LYS A 116 -8.25 -11.58 8.19
CA LYS A 116 -7.94 -12.92 8.68
C LYS A 116 -6.43 -13.13 8.65
N ALA A 117 -5.90 -13.70 9.73
CA ALA A 117 -4.54 -14.21 9.75
C ALA A 117 -4.39 -15.35 8.71
N PRO A 118 -3.19 -15.54 8.13
CA PRO A 118 -2.91 -16.72 7.32
C PRO A 118 -3.13 -18.00 8.16
N ALA A 119 -3.74 -19.01 7.56
CA ALA A 119 -4.14 -20.25 8.22
C ALA A 119 -2.95 -21.18 8.50
N ASN A 120 -1.87 -21.05 7.74
CA ASN A 120 -0.67 -21.88 7.86
C ASN A 120 0.57 -21.12 7.34
N LYS A 121 1.75 -21.69 7.59
CA LYS A 121 3.04 -21.11 7.23
C LYS A 121 3.19 -20.83 5.72
N GLN A 122 2.65 -21.70 4.87
CA GLN A 122 2.72 -21.54 3.41
C GLN A 122 1.89 -20.33 2.95
N GLU A 123 0.69 -20.14 3.51
CA GLU A 123 -0.13 -18.97 3.23
C GLU A 123 0.52 -17.70 3.80
N GLU A 124 1.15 -17.77 4.97
CA GLU A 124 1.90 -16.65 5.55
C GLU A 124 3.05 -16.19 4.64
N GLU A 125 3.88 -17.12 4.16
CA GLU A 125 4.99 -16.84 3.25
C GLU A 125 4.48 -16.20 1.94
N THR A 126 3.38 -16.71 1.41
CA THR A 126 2.74 -16.17 0.21
C THR A 126 2.20 -14.76 0.46
N MET A 127 1.63 -14.50 1.64
CA MET A 127 1.07 -13.19 2.01
C MET A 127 2.19 -12.17 2.13
N ARG A 128 3.28 -12.51 2.82
CA ARG A 128 4.45 -11.63 2.94
C ARG A 128 5.04 -11.31 1.57
N ALA A 129 5.19 -12.31 0.71
CA ALA A 129 5.70 -12.13 -0.63
C ALA A 129 4.79 -11.24 -1.51
N TYR A 130 3.46 -11.43 -1.43
CA TYR A 130 2.49 -10.61 -2.17
C TYR A 130 2.50 -9.16 -1.70
N LEU A 131 2.43 -8.94 -0.38
CA LEU A 131 2.48 -7.61 0.21
C LEU A 131 3.80 -6.89 -0.13
N GLN A 132 4.94 -7.60 -0.07
CA GLN A 132 6.24 -7.04 -0.47
C GLN A 132 6.26 -6.65 -1.94
N GLN A 133 5.78 -7.52 -2.84
CA GLN A 133 5.72 -7.26 -4.28
C GLN A 133 4.89 -6.00 -4.58
N MET A 134 3.71 -5.87 -3.96
CA MET A 134 2.88 -4.66 -4.08
C MET A 134 3.59 -3.42 -3.54
N ARG A 135 4.27 -3.51 -2.39
CA ARG A 135 4.98 -2.39 -1.78
C ARG A 135 6.11 -1.86 -2.67
N GLN A 136 6.85 -2.77 -3.32
CA GLN A 136 7.93 -2.42 -4.24
C GLN A 136 7.39 -1.67 -5.46
N GLU A 137 6.39 -2.25 -6.14
CA GLU A 137 5.79 -1.65 -7.33
C GLU A 137 5.13 -0.30 -7.03
N LEU A 138 4.36 -0.22 -5.94
CA LEU A 138 3.71 1.01 -5.51
C LEU A 138 4.73 2.12 -5.23
N GLY A 139 5.84 1.81 -4.57
CA GLY A 139 6.89 2.78 -4.28
C GLY A 139 7.48 3.39 -5.56
N VAL A 140 7.71 2.58 -6.59
CA VAL A 140 8.18 3.06 -7.90
C VAL A 140 7.16 4.00 -8.53
N ARG A 141 5.91 3.57 -8.67
CA ARG A 141 4.85 4.37 -9.31
C ARG A 141 4.55 5.65 -8.54
N LEU A 142 4.55 5.61 -7.22
CA LEU A 142 4.35 6.80 -6.38
C LEU A 142 5.48 7.81 -6.56
N CYS A 143 6.74 7.36 -6.68
CA CYS A 143 7.87 8.25 -6.95
C CYS A 143 7.72 9.00 -8.29
N GLU A 144 7.20 8.35 -9.33
CA GLU A 144 6.88 9.03 -10.60
C GLU A 144 5.87 10.18 -10.42
N LEU A 145 4.87 9.98 -9.56
CA LEU A 145 3.83 10.98 -9.29
C LEU A 145 4.26 12.06 -8.30
N ALA A 146 5.09 11.70 -7.31
CA ALA A 146 5.52 12.60 -6.24
C ALA A 146 6.64 13.54 -6.68
N PHE A 147 7.44 13.17 -7.68
CA PHE A 147 8.57 13.96 -8.19
C PHE A 147 8.35 14.35 -9.66
N PRO A 148 7.49 15.35 -9.95
CA PRO A 148 7.30 15.83 -11.32
C PRO A 148 8.58 16.38 -11.94
N ASP A 149 9.46 16.98 -11.13
CA ASP A 149 10.86 17.24 -11.48
C ASP A 149 11.78 16.32 -10.66
N PRO A 150 12.48 15.37 -11.31
CA PRO A 150 13.35 14.40 -10.65
C PRO A 150 14.47 15.00 -9.78
N SER A 151 14.89 16.23 -10.08
CA SER A 151 16.01 16.92 -9.41
C SER A 151 15.60 17.66 -8.13
N THR A 152 14.30 17.80 -7.88
CA THR A 152 13.75 18.62 -6.80
C THR A 152 13.09 17.80 -5.70
N LYS A 153 12.68 18.48 -4.62
CA LYS A 153 11.92 17.89 -3.53
C LYS A 153 10.54 17.39 -4.00
N PRO A 154 9.94 16.41 -3.29
CA PRO A 154 8.63 15.90 -3.67
C PRO A 154 7.54 16.99 -3.61
N SER A 155 6.56 16.85 -4.49
CA SER A 155 5.44 17.77 -4.66
C SER A 155 4.64 17.96 -3.37
N LYS A 156 4.40 19.22 -3.00
CA LYS A 156 3.53 19.58 -1.86
C LYS A 156 2.11 19.02 -1.98
N TRP A 157 1.66 18.78 -3.21
CA TRP A 157 0.34 18.21 -3.52
C TRP A 157 0.22 16.71 -3.22
N TRP A 158 1.34 16.06 -2.90
CA TRP A 158 1.40 14.72 -2.32
C TRP A 158 1.81 14.77 -0.85
N LEU A 159 2.82 15.58 -0.50
CA LEU A 159 3.32 15.65 0.88
C LEU A 159 2.31 16.21 1.89
N SER A 160 1.31 16.98 1.46
CA SER A 160 0.22 17.46 2.33
C SER A 160 -0.61 16.32 2.96
N PHE A 161 -0.54 15.11 2.41
CA PHE A 161 -1.26 13.94 2.90
C PHE A 161 -0.44 13.05 3.85
N SER A 162 0.87 13.27 4.02
CA SER A 162 1.74 12.39 4.82
C SER A 162 1.32 12.23 6.30
N ARG A 163 0.65 13.25 6.85
CA ARG A 163 0.14 13.27 8.23
C ARG A 163 -1.32 12.85 8.35
N LYS A 164 -2.01 12.63 7.23
CA LYS A 164 -3.39 12.15 7.24
C LYS A 164 -3.42 10.66 7.60
N ARG A 165 -4.58 10.20 8.07
CA ARG A 165 -4.79 8.83 8.53
C ARG A 165 -6.13 8.35 8.00
N PHE A 166 -6.07 7.40 7.09
CA PHE A 166 -7.26 6.72 6.59
C PHE A 166 -7.83 5.84 7.70
N MET A 167 -9.14 5.92 7.95
CA MET A 167 -9.83 5.26 9.07
C MET A 167 -9.24 5.54 10.45
N ASP A 168 -8.57 6.69 10.63
CA ASP A 168 -7.79 7.03 11.82
C ASP A 168 -6.72 5.98 12.18
N LYS A 169 -6.28 5.16 11.20
CA LYS A 169 -5.22 4.15 11.33
C LYS A 169 -3.94 4.56 10.62
N GLY A 170 -2.85 3.90 10.97
CA GLY A 170 -1.58 3.90 10.24
C GLY A 170 -1.12 2.45 10.12
N LEU A 171 -0.31 2.12 9.11
CA LEU A 171 0.11 0.73 8.91
C LEU A 171 0.99 0.22 10.05
N VAL A 172 1.71 1.15 10.69
CA VAL A 172 2.46 0.93 11.93
C VAL A 172 1.93 1.83 13.04
N SER A 173 2.25 1.45 14.28
CA SER A 173 1.90 2.22 15.47
C SER A 173 2.55 3.61 15.45
N GLN A 174 1.89 4.57 16.10
CA GLN A 174 2.39 5.94 16.16
C GLN A 174 3.74 5.99 16.88
N GLY A 175 4.72 6.67 16.26
CA GLY A 175 6.06 6.81 16.81
C GLY A 175 7.07 5.80 16.27
N VAL A 176 6.62 4.75 15.55
CA VAL A 176 7.53 3.87 14.81
C VAL A 176 8.12 4.63 13.61
N ILE A 177 9.45 4.70 13.57
CA ILE A 177 10.19 5.30 12.45
C ILE A 177 10.63 4.17 11.53
N LEU A 178 10.01 4.10 10.36
CA LEU A 178 10.36 3.22 9.25
C LEU A 178 11.48 3.80 8.37
#